data_AF-A0A940ZST4-F1
#
_entry.id   AF-A0A940ZST4-F1
#
_cell.length_a   1.000
_cell.length_b   1.000
_cell.length_c   1.000
_cell.angle_alpha   90.00
_cell.angle_beta   90.00
_cell.angle_gamma   90.00
#
_symmetry.space_group_name_H-M   'P 1'
#
loop_
_entity.id
_entity.type
_entity.pdbx_description
1 polymer ?
#
loop_
_entity_poly.entity_id
_entity_poly.type
_entity_poly.pdbx_seq_one_letter_code
_entity_poly.pdbx_strand_id
1 'polypeptide(L)'
;MNIIIPAYQPDDRMIKLIQDIKTNSDYNIYIVDDGSGDRCRPFFEHAVLLGCTVLTHETNQGKGAALKTAFDYLQKLGVKDGFISADCDGQHTWTDIKRLAAELPSHPTSILLGSRRFVGKIPLRSRFGNLLTRSIFSLITGNKIADTQTGLRGFHADMLPWLAEIDGNRYEYEMNQLLMAKKAGYDFYSIPIETIYENNNKGSHFHPIRDSIRIYYPILKFGMSSILCGIIDFAMLFILKLLTKDLLIAVVGARVISSLCNYLLNKHIVFDTRKNKRLGSLIQYYLLVVFIMGCNYLLLSFFHENLGISLLISKVITEMLLFIVSYTVQHKIIFHEN
;
A
#
# COMPACT_ATOMS: atom_id res chain seq x y z
N MET A 1 -24.51 -5.61 -11.77
CA MET A 1 -23.05 -5.38 -11.58
C MET A 1 -22.74 -3.92 -11.84
N ASN A 2 -21.87 -3.33 -11.03
CA ASN A 2 -21.53 -1.91 -11.08
C ASN A 2 -20.04 -1.73 -11.40
N ILE A 3 -19.69 -0.71 -12.18
CA ILE A 3 -18.31 -0.36 -12.50
C ILE A 3 -18.05 1.07 -12.04
N ILE A 4 -16.93 1.27 -11.35
CA ILE A 4 -16.43 2.57 -10.91
C ILE A 4 -15.19 2.92 -11.72
N ILE A 5 -15.17 4.11 -12.32
CA ILE A 5 -14.04 4.63 -13.09
C ILE A 5 -13.62 6.00 -12.50
N PRO A 6 -12.60 6.07 -11.63
CA PRO A 6 -12.01 7.35 -11.25
C PRO A 6 -11.23 7.92 -12.44
N ALA A 7 -11.49 9.17 -12.79
CA ALA A 7 -10.92 9.81 -13.97
C ALA A 7 -10.31 11.18 -13.62
N TYR A 8 -9.07 11.39 -14.04
CA TYR A 8 -8.43 12.69 -14.04
C TYR A 8 -7.74 12.90 -15.37
N GLN A 9 -8.13 13.95 -16.09
CA GLN A 9 -7.67 14.28 -17.44
C GLN A 9 -7.80 13.09 -18.42
N PRO A 10 -9.02 12.51 -18.57
CA PRO A 10 -9.21 11.35 -19.43
C PRO A 10 -9.02 11.69 -20.92
N ASP A 11 -8.91 10.64 -21.72
CA ASP A 11 -8.87 10.69 -23.19
C ASP A 11 -9.85 9.68 -23.82
N ASP A 12 -9.79 9.54 -25.15
CA ASP A 12 -10.65 8.66 -25.94
C ASP A 12 -10.64 7.20 -25.49
N ARG A 13 -9.59 6.73 -24.79
CA ARG A 13 -9.51 5.35 -24.32
C ARG A 13 -10.54 5.06 -23.24
N MET A 14 -10.87 6.05 -22.40
CA MET A 14 -11.96 5.92 -21.43
C MET A 14 -13.29 5.72 -22.15
N ILE A 15 -13.56 6.52 -23.20
CA ILE A 15 -14.80 6.43 -23.98
C ILE A 15 -14.89 5.07 -24.67
N LYS A 16 -13.80 4.60 -25.28
CA LYS A 16 -13.75 3.28 -25.90
C LYS A 16 -14.08 2.16 -24.91
N LEU A 17 -13.49 2.20 -23.71
CA LEU A 17 -13.79 1.23 -22.66
C LEU A 17 -15.29 1.25 -22.26
N ILE A 18 -15.86 2.44 -22.08
CA ILE A 18 -17.29 2.61 -21.77
C ILE A 18 -18.17 2.01 -22.87
N GLN A 19 -17.87 2.30 -24.14
CA GLN A 19 -18.60 1.76 -25.28
C GLN A 19 -18.49 0.23 -25.35
N ASP A 20 -17.30 -0.32 -25.13
CA ASP A 20 -17.07 -1.77 -25.11
C ASP A 20 -17.90 -2.44 -23.99
N ILE A 21 -17.93 -1.86 -22.78
CA ILE A 21 -18.75 -2.36 -21.67
C ILE A 21 -20.23 -2.31 -22.01
N LYS A 22 -20.73 -1.16 -22.48
CA LYS A 22 -22.15 -0.93 -22.77
C LYS A 22 -22.66 -1.78 -23.93
N THR A 23 -21.84 -2.04 -24.92
CA THR A 23 -22.19 -2.91 -26.06
C THR A 23 -22.34 -4.37 -25.64
N ASN A 24 -21.61 -4.80 -24.60
CA ASN A 24 -21.52 -6.20 -24.20
C ASN A 24 -22.24 -6.52 -22.87
N SER A 25 -22.82 -5.53 -22.19
CA SER A 25 -23.49 -5.70 -20.90
C SER A 25 -24.39 -4.54 -20.51
N ASP A 26 -25.35 -4.82 -19.63
CA ASP A 26 -26.20 -3.81 -18.98
C ASP A 26 -25.59 -3.27 -17.67
N TYR A 27 -24.26 -3.25 -17.56
CA TYR A 27 -23.61 -2.82 -16.33
C TYR A 27 -23.78 -1.32 -16.10
N ASN A 28 -24.02 -0.95 -14.84
CA ASN A 28 -24.07 0.43 -14.42
C ASN A 28 -22.64 0.96 -14.31
N ILE A 29 -22.36 2.11 -14.92
CA ILE A 29 -21.03 2.73 -14.92
C ILE A 29 -21.12 4.06 -14.19
N TYR A 30 -20.30 4.21 -13.17
CA TYR A 30 -20.17 5.40 -12.33
C TYR A 30 -18.77 5.97 -12.51
N ILE A 31 -18.69 7.17 -13.06
CA ILE A 31 -17.44 7.86 -13.34
C ILE A 31 -17.30 9.00 -12.34
N VAL A 32 -16.10 9.18 -11.81
CA VAL A 32 -15.79 10.33 -10.95
C VAL A 32 -14.74 11.18 -11.64
N ASP A 33 -15.14 12.34 -12.15
CA ASP A 33 -14.25 13.39 -12.63
C ASP A 33 -13.58 14.07 -11.42
N ASP A 34 -12.30 13.77 -11.20
CA ASP A 34 -11.50 14.35 -10.12
C ASP A 34 -10.94 15.73 -10.50
N GLY A 35 -11.81 16.62 -11.00
CA GLY A 35 -11.48 18.01 -11.34
C GLY A 35 -10.56 18.15 -12.55
N SER A 36 -10.88 17.46 -13.66
CA SER A 36 -10.08 17.49 -14.90
C SER A 36 -10.09 18.84 -15.64
N GLY A 37 -11.09 19.68 -15.34
CA GLY A 37 -11.28 21.01 -15.93
C GLY A 37 -11.96 21.00 -17.31
N ASP A 38 -12.24 22.20 -17.84
CA ASP A 38 -13.12 22.40 -18.99
C ASP A 38 -12.68 21.70 -20.27
N ARG A 39 -11.37 21.52 -20.47
CA ARG A 39 -10.82 20.82 -21.64
C ARG A 39 -11.26 19.35 -21.72
N CYS A 40 -11.57 18.73 -20.59
CA CYS A 40 -11.99 17.33 -20.53
C CYS A 40 -13.51 17.16 -20.43
N ARG A 41 -14.27 18.26 -20.32
CA ARG A 41 -15.74 18.23 -20.25
C ARG A 41 -16.41 17.43 -21.37
N PRO A 42 -15.96 17.50 -22.65
CA PRO A 42 -16.57 16.71 -23.73
C PRO A 42 -16.54 15.19 -23.49
N PHE A 43 -15.50 14.67 -22.82
CA PHE A 43 -15.42 13.23 -22.50
C PHE A 43 -16.49 12.82 -21.49
N PHE A 44 -16.73 13.65 -20.48
CA PHE A 44 -17.74 13.38 -19.45
C PHE A 44 -19.16 13.55 -19.99
N GLU A 45 -19.41 14.57 -20.82
CA GLU A 45 -20.69 14.74 -21.52
C GLU A 45 -20.99 13.54 -22.42
N HIS A 46 -20.00 13.05 -23.17
CA HIS A 46 -20.15 11.85 -23.98
C HIS A 46 -20.43 10.61 -23.11
N ALA A 47 -19.76 10.46 -21.96
CA ALA A 47 -20.05 9.35 -21.06
C ALA A 47 -21.49 9.38 -20.52
N VAL A 48 -22.04 10.57 -20.22
CA VAL A 48 -23.45 10.73 -19.83
C VAL A 48 -24.38 10.34 -20.99
N LEU A 49 -24.07 10.75 -22.22
CA LEU A 49 -24.84 10.34 -23.42
C LEU A 49 -24.84 8.82 -23.63
N LEU A 50 -23.77 8.13 -23.22
CA LEU A 50 -23.67 6.67 -23.23
C LEU A 50 -24.38 6.00 -22.03
N GLY A 51 -25.08 6.77 -21.19
CA GLY A 51 -25.84 6.26 -20.05
C GLY A 51 -24.97 5.94 -18.82
N CYS A 52 -23.87 6.68 -18.62
CA CYS A 52 -23.09 6.63 -17.39
C CYS A 52 -23.56 7.69 -16.39
N THR A 53 -23.38 7.41 -15.11
CA THR A 53 -23.50 8.44 -14.06
C THR A 53 -22.13 9.09 -13.87
N VAL A 54 -22.06 10.43 -13.94
CA VAL A 54 -20.82 11.18 -13.71
C VAL A 54 -20.97 12.02 -12.44
N LEU A 55 -20.03 11.83 -11.51
CA LEU A 55 -19.84 12.67 -10.32
C LEU A 55 -18.61 13.55 -10.55
N THR A 56 -18.63 14.80 -10.07
CA THR A 56 -17.56 15.76 -10.36
C THR A 56 -17.03 16.41 -9.09
N HIS A 57 -15.71 16.47 -8.97
CA HIS A 57 -15.01 17.31 -8.02
C HIS A 57 -14.67 18.66 -8.66
N GLU A 58 -14.77 19.74 -7.90
CA GLU A 58 -14.38 21.08 -8.39
C GLU A 58 -12.88 21.19 -8.67
N THR A 59 -12.05 20.44 -7.92
CA THR A 59 -10.60 20.42 -8.04
C THR A 59 -10.07 19.01 -7.85
N ASN A 60 -8.82 18.74 -8.28
CA ASN A 60 -8.17 17.45 -8.09
C ASN A 60 -7.92 17.13 -6.61
N GLN A 61 -8.68 16.16 -6.08
CA GLN A 61 -8.56 15.67 -4.70
C GLN A 61 -7.71 14.39 -4.63
N GLY A 62 -7.63 13.65 -5.73
CA GLY A 62 -6.85 12.43 -5.90
C GLY A 62 -7.70 11.19 -6.14
N LYS A 63 -7.06 10.15 -6.69
CA LYS A 63 -7.71 8.86 -7.02
C LYS A 63 -8.44 8.22 -5.84
N GLY A 64 -7.85 8.23 -4.64
CA GLY A 64 -8.48 7.70 -3.44
C GLY A 64 -9.74 8.47 -3.04
N ALA A 65 -9.72 9.80 -3.13
CA ALA A 65 -10.90 10.63 -2.90
C ALA A 65 -11.99 10.35 -3.95
N ALA A 66 -11.62 10.24 -5.22
CA ALA A 66 -12.56 9.90 -6.29
C ALA A 66 -13.23 8.52 -6.07
N LEU A 67 -12.46 7.52 -5.65
CA LEU A 67 -12.99 6.20 -5.27
C LEU A 67 -13.96 6.28 -4.08
N LYS A 68 -13.61 7.03 -3.02
CA LYS A 68 -14.49 7.22 -1.86
C LYS A 68 -15.79 7.92 -2.23
N THR A 69 -15.74 8.95 -3.07
CA THR A 69 -16.94 9.61 -3.60
C THR A 69 -17.86 8.62 -4.31
N ALA A 70 -17.30 7.69 -5.10
CA ALA A 70 -18.08 6.64 -5.72
C ALA A 70 -18.65 5.65 -4.69
N PHE A 71 -17.87 5.23 -3.68
CA PHE A 71 -18.35 4.32 -2.64
C PHE A 71 -19.51 4.92 -1.84
N ASP A 72 -19.38 6.17 -1.41
CA ASP A 72 -20.43 6.91 -0.71
C ASP A 72 -21.69 7.03 -1.57
N TYR A 73 -21.52 7.26 -2.87
CA TYR A 73 -22.64 7.33 -3.81
C TYR A 73 -23.37 5.99 -3.97
N LEU A 74 -22.62 4.88 -4.16
CA LEU A 74 -23.21 3.54 -4.24
C LEU A 74 -23.90 3.14 -2.94
N GLN A 75 -23.34 3.53 -1.79
CA GLN A 75 -23.95 3.29 -0.49
C GLN A 75 -25.29 4.04 -0.35
N LYS A 76 -25.35 5.33 -0.75
CA LYS A 76 -26.58 6.13 -0.74
C LYS A 76 -27.65 5.57 -1.69
N LEU A 77 -27.25 4.98 -2.80
CA LEU A 77 -28.15 4.28 -3.72
C LEU A 77 -28.66 2.94 -3.15
N GLY A 78 -28.08 2.43 -2.06
CA GLY A 78 -28.45 1.13 -1.49
C GLY A 78 -28.05 -0.04 -2.37
N VAL A 79 -26.97 0.09 -3.15
CA VAL A 79 -26.46 -0.97 -4.02
C VAL A 79 -26.10 -2.20 -3.19
N LYS A 80 -26.63 -3.36 -3.58
CA LYS A 80 -26.36 -4.65 -2.94
C LYS A 80 -25.49 -5.57 -3.78
N ASP A 81 -25.47 -5.36 -5.09
CA ASP A 81 -24.61 -6.10 -6.00
C ASP A 81 -23.16 -5.65 -5.84
N GLY A 82 -22.22 -6.57 -6.05
CA GLY A 82 -20.80 -6.25 -6.14
C GLY A 82 -20.47 -5.20 -7.21
N PHE A 83 -19.25 -4.70 -7.14
CA PHE A 83 -18.74 -3.68 -8.05
C PHE A 83 -17.26 -3.89 -8.39
N ILE A 84 -16.85 -3.33 -9.52
CA ILE A 84 -15.49 -3.38 -10.02
C ILE A 84 -14.96 -1.96 -10.19
N SER A 85 -13.77 -1.67 -9.66
CA SER A 85 -13.03 -0.46 -10.01
C SER A 85 -12.18 -0.72 -11.24
N ALA A 86 -12.11 0.22 -12.19
CA ALA A 86 -11.22 0.17 -13.34
C ALA A 86 -10.61 1.55 -13.62
N ASP A 87 -9.34 1.59 -14.04
CA ASP A 87 -8.67 2.83 -14.43
C ASP A 87 -9.14 3.34 -15.80
N CYS A 88 -9.12 4.67 -15.98
CA CYS A 88 -9.52 5.33 -17.23
C CYS A 88 -8.41 5.43 -18.29
N ASP A 89 -7.21 4.88 -18.04
CA ASP A 89 -6.01 5.10 -18.86
C ASP A 89 -5.84 4.10 -20.02
N GLY A 90 -6.82 3.22 -20.22
CA GLY A 90 -6.84 2.21 -21.27
C GLY A 90 -6.06 0.93 -20.95
N GLN A 91 -5.58 0.75 -19.71
CA GLN A 91 -4.89 -0.49 -19.32
C GLN A 91 -5.84 -1.68 -19.14
N HIS A 92 -7.14 -1.44 -18.92
CA HIS A 92 -8.12 -2.47 -18.62
C HIS A 92 -9.06 -2.71 -19.79
N THR A 93 -9.40 -3.99 -20.03
CA THR A 93 -10.33 -4.39 -21.08
C THR A 93 -11.68 -4.81 -20.52
N TRP A 94 -12.71 -4.76 -21.36
CA TRP A 94 -13.99 -5.41 -21.08
C TRP A 94 -13.81 -6.90 -20.71
N THR A 95 -12.96 -7.63 -21.43
CA THR A 95 -12.70 -9.05 -21.18
C THR A 95 -12.20 -9.28 -19.76
N ASP A 96 -11.30 -8.44 -19.26
CA ASP A 96 -10.76 -8.55 -17.90
C ASP A 96 -11.80 -8.17 -16.84
N ILE A 97 -12.57 -7.10 -17.06
CA ILE A 97 -13.69 -6.71 -16.19
C ILE A 97 -14.72 -7.86 -16.10
N LYS A 98 -15.09 -8.44 -17.24
CA LYS A 98 -16.03 -9.57 -17.31
C LYS A 98 -15.53 -10.78 -16.52
N ARG A 99 -14.24 -11.11 -16.60
CA ARG A 99 -13.64 -12.20 -15.82
C ARG A 99 -13.75 -11.93 -14.32
N LEU A 100 -13.41 -10.73 -13.85
CA LEU A 100 -13.57 -10.38 -12.43
C LEU A 100 -15.03 -10.45 -12.00
N ALA A 101 -15.96 -9.94 -12.82
CA ALA A 101 -17.38 -9.94 -12.52
C ALA A 101 -17.95 -11.36 -12.38
N ALA A 102 -17.49 -12.29 -13.22
CA ALA A 102 -17.91 -13.68 -13.20
C ALA A 102 -17.39 -14.46 -11.97
N GLU A 103 -16.17 -14.14 -11.51
CA GLU A 103 -15.56 -14.81 -10.35
C GLU A 103 -16.00 -14.23 -9.00
N LEU A 104 -16.48 -12.98 -8.97
CA LEU A 104 -16.82 -12.28 -7.74
C LEU A 104 -17.81 -13.07 -6.83
N PRO A 105 -18.90 -13.70 -7.35
CA PRO A 105 -19.83 -14.47 -6.52
C PRO A 105 -19.20 -15.70 -5.84
N SER A 106 -18.18 -16.30 -6.46
CA SER A 106 -17.47 -17.49 -5.94
C SER A 106 -16.54 -17.17 -4.76
N HIS A 107 -16.31 -15.87 -4.51
CA HIS A 107 -15.34 -15.38 -3.53
C HIS A 107 -15.95 -14.30 -2.62
N PRO A 108 -16.95 -14.64 -1.78
CA PRO A 108 -17.73 -13.69 -0.99
C PRO A 108 -16.90 -12.87 0.02
N THR A 109 -15.78 -13.41 0.48
CA THR A 109 -14.93 -12.79 1.52
C THR A 109 -13.61 -12.25 0.97
N SER A 110 -13.44 -12.20 -0.35
CA SER A 110 -12.19 -11.79 -0.97
C SER A 110 -12.31 -10.52 -1.80
N ILE A 111 -11.27 -9.71 -1.76
CA ILE A 111 -11.04 -8.67 -2.76
C ILE A 111 -10.41 -9.34 -3.99
N LEU A 112 -11.07 -9.21 -5.14
CA LEU A 112 -10.57 -9.73 -6.40
C LEU A 112 -9.57 -8.72 -6.98
N LEU A 113 -8.41 -9.19 -7.40
CA LEU A 113 -7.34 -8.37 -7.96
C LEU A 113 -7.05 -8.82 -9.38
N GLY A 114 -7.25 -7.95 -10.36
CA GLY A 114 -6.80 -8.17 -11.73
C GLY A 114 -5.28 -8.08 -11.78
N SER A 115 -4.59 -9.22 -11.75
CA SER A 115 -3.13 -9.27 -11.73
C SER A 115 -2.58 -9.36 -13.14
N ARG A 116 -1.83 -8.35 -13.56
CA ARG A 116 -1.11 -8.38 -14.83
C ARG A 116 -0.19 -9.60 -14.88
N ARG A 117 -0.29 -10.40 -15.94
CA ARG A 117 0.75 -11.39 -16.24
C ARG A 117 2.01 -10.63 -16.64
N PHE A 118 3.05 -10.68 -15.79
CA PHE A 118 4.37 -10.12 -16.10
C PHE A 118 5.12 -10.95 -17.17
N VAL A 119 4.48 -11.22 -18.30
CA VAL A 119 4.98 -12.01 -19.42
C VAL A 119 5.18 -11.05 -20.59
N GLY A 120 6.43 -10.80 -21.00
CA GLY A 120 6.78 -9.94 -22.15
C GLY A 120 7.76 -8.80 -21.88
N LYS A 121 7.90 -7.88 -22.85
CA LYS A 121 8.80 -6.70 -22.83
C LYS A 121 8.27 -5.61 -21.88
N ILE A 122 8.38 -5.85 -20.58
CA ILE A 122 8.07 -4.84 -19.56
C ILE A 122 9.25 -3.85 -19.48
N PRO A 123 9.02 -2.53 -19.38
CA PRO A 123 10.06 -1.59 -19.01
C PRO A 123 10.69 -2.03 -17.68
N LEU A 124 12.00 -2.30 -17.66
CA LEU A 124 12.72 -2.89 -16.52
C LEU A 124 12.45 -2.17 -15.19
N ARG A 125 12.22 -0.84 -15.25
CA ARG A 125 11.91 0.01 -14.09
C ARG A 125 10.58 -0.34 -13.41
N SER A 126 9.51 -0.56 -14.16
CA SER A 126 8.19 -0.92 -13.60
C SER A 126 8.19 -2.33 -13.02
N ARG A 127 8.93 -3.25 -13.66
CA ARG A 127 9.09 -4.63 -13.17
C ARG A 127 9.85 -4.68 -11.84
N PHE A 128 10.92 -3.90 -11.70
CA PHE A 128 11.70 -3.83 -10.46
C PHE A 128 10.91 -3.18 -9.32
N GLY A 129 10.22 -2.07 -9.60
CA GLY A 129 9.36 -1.40 -8.63
C GLY A 129 8.29 -2.33 -8.06
N ASN A 130 7.54 -3.03 -8.92
CA ASN A 130 6.50 -3.94 -8.44
C ASN A 130 7.06 -5.19 -7.75
N LEU A 131 8.22 -5.72 -8.18
CA LEU A 131 8.86 -6.86 -7.49
C LEU A 131 9.28 -6.48 -6.07
N LEU A 132 9.85 -5.28 -5.91
CA LEU A 132 10.23 -4.74 -4.60
C LEU A 132 9.00 -4.51 -3.73
N THR A 133 7.97 -3.85 -4.25
CA THR A 133 6.71 -3.61 -3.51
C THR A 133 6.05 -4.91 -3.08
N ARG A 134 5.97 -5.92 -3.97
CA ARG A 134 5.39 -7.24 -3.65
C ARG A 134 6.17 -7.95 -2.56
N SER A 135 7.51 -7.89 -2.62
CA SER A 135 8.37 -8.52 -1.63
C SER A 135 8.19 -7.86 -0.27
N ILE A 136 8.22 -6.52 -0.23
CA ILE A 136 7.98 -5.72 0.98
C ILE A 136 6.57 -5.99 1.53
N PHE A 137 5.54 -5.96 0.69
CA PHE A 137 4.16 -6.22 1.08
C PHE A 137 4.00 -7.63 1.66
N SER A 138 4.52 -8.66 0.99
CA SER A 138 4.43 -10.04 1.46
C SER A 138 5.12 -10.25 2.79
N LEU A 139 6.16 -9.50 3.03
CA LEU A 139 6.98 -9.61 4.22
C LEU A 139 6.37 -8.84 5.40
N ILE A 140 5.76 -7.69 5.17
CA ILE A 140 5.00 -6.94 6.19
C ILE A 140 3.69 -7.65 6.53
N THR A 141 2.93 -8.03 5.50
CA THR A 141 1.57 -8.54 5.70
C THR A 141 1.52 -10.04 5.95
N GLY A 142 2.52 -10.79 5.48
CA GLY A 142 2.50 -12.25 5.42
C GLY A 142 1.78 -12.81 4.18
N ASN A 143 1.22 -11.95 3.32
CA ASN A 143 0.37 -12.36 2.19
C ASN A 143 1.06 -12.17 0.85
N LYS A 144 0.98 -13.18 -0.01
CA LYS A 144 1.50 -13.08 -1.37
C LYS A 144 0.44 -12.51 -2.30
N ILE A 145 0.62 -11.28 -2.74
CA ILE A 145 -0.18 -10.66 -3.81
C ILE A 145 0.63 -10.65 -5.11
N ALA A 146 -0.04 -10.96 -6.22
CA ALA A 146 0.58 -11.03 -7.53
C ALA A 146 0.81 -9.65 -8.17
N ASP A 147 -0.06 -8.67 -7.88
CA ASP A 147 0.11 -7.27 -8.28
C ASP A 147 -0.50 -6.33 -7.24
N THR A 148 0.34 -5.57 -6.53
CA THR A 148 -0.11 -4.60 -5.51
C THR A 148 -0.55 -3.27 -6.11
N GLN A 149 -0.25 -3.03 -7.39
CA GLN A 149 -0.47 -1.75 -8.08
C GLN A 149 -1.56 -1.83 -9.15
N THR A 150 -2.38 -2.88 -9.14
CA THR A 150 -3.53 -2.96 -10.04
C THR A 150 -4.67 -2.07 -9.56
N GLY A 151 -5.24 -1.28 -10.47
CA GLY A 151 -6.49 -0.54 -10.25
C GLY A 151 -7.75 -1.31 -10.63
N LEU A 152 -7.59 -2.48 -11.28
CA LEU A 152 -8.70 -3.38 -11.59
C LEU A 152 -8.97 -4.29 -10.41
N ARG A 153 -10.01 -3.97 -9.63
CA ARG A 153 -10.35 -4.67 -8.40
C ARG A 153 -11.85 -4.92 -8.29
N GLY A 154 -12.24 -6.10 -7.81
CA GLY A 154 -13.63 -6.48 -7.57
C GLY A 154 -13.93 -6.56 -6.07
N PHE A 155 -15.09 -6.04 -5.68
CA PHE A 155 -15.53 -5.93 -4.28
C PHE A 155 -17.00 -6.30 -4.14
N HIS A 156 -17.35 -6.82 -2.97
CA HIS A 156 -18.75 -6.96 -2.58
C HIS A 156 -19.28 -5.67 -1.97
N ALA A 157 -20.58 -5.41 -2.11
CA ALA A 157 -21.20 -4.16 -1.67
C ALA A 157 -21.14 -3.95 -0.15
N ASP A 158 -21.11 -5.04 0.63
CA ASP A 158 -20.96 -5.02 2.08
C ASP A 158 -19.60 -4.43 2.52
N MET A 159 -18.60 -4.39 1.63
CA MET A 159 -17.30 -3.75 1.88
C MET A 159 -17.36 -2.21 1.78
N LEU A 160 -18.43 -1.62 1.22
CA LEU A 160 -18.51 -0.17 0.98
C LEU A 160 -18.25 0.69 2.24
N PRO A 161 -18.83 0.41 3.42
CA PRO A 161 -18.57 1.20 4.63
C PRO A 161 -17.08 1.17 5.02
N TRP A 162 -16.48 -0.02 5.03
CA TRP A 162 -15.06 -0.19 5.34
C TRP A 162 -14.17 0.55 4.33
N LEU A 163 -14.51 0.46 3.03
CA LEU A 163 -13.76 1.12 1.98
C LEU A 163 -13.75 2.65 2.13
N ALA A 164 -14.88 3.25 2.49
CA ALA A 164 -14.98 4.70 2.69
C ALA A 164 -14.07 5.20 3.84
N GLU A 165 -13.85 4.38 4.87
CA GLU A 165 -13.09 4.73 6.08
C GLU A 165 -11.56 4.63 5.92
N ILE A 166 -11.06 3.93 4.90
CA ILE A 166 -9.61 3.72 4.72
C ILE A 166 -8.90 5.06 4.45
N ASP A 167 -7.82 5.33 5.18
CA ASP A 167 -7.05 6.56 5.02
C ASP A 167 -6.38 6.69 3.64
N GLY A 168 -6.18 7.94 3.22
CA GLY A 168 -5.51 8.31 1.97
C GLY A 168 -6.49 8.78 0.89
N ASN A 169 -6.05 9.75 0.10
CA ASN A 169 -6.87 10.40 -0.92
C ASN A 169 -6.25 10.31 -2.32
N ARG A 170 -4.98 9.93 -2.44
CA ARG A 170 -4.30 9.75 -3.73
C ARG A 170 -3.94 8.27 -3.93
N TYR A 171 -2.91 7.96 -4.71
CA TYR A 171 -2.53 6.59 -5.04
C TYR A 171 -2.16 5.72 -3.83
N GLU A 172 -1.77 6.31 -2.70
CA GLU A 172 -1.52 5.57 -1.46
C GLU A 172 -2.77 4.85 -0.91
N TYR A 173 -3.97 5.34 -1.22
CA TYR A 173 -5.23 4.74 -0.78
C TYR A 173 -5.34 3.27 -1.18
N GLU A 174 -4.97 2.95 -2.42
CA GLU A 174 -5.03 1.58 -2.93
C GLU A 174 -4.05 0.65 -2.22
N MET A 175 -2.91 1.16 -1.75
CA MET A 175 -1.98 0.39 -0.91
C MET A 175 -2.55 0.20 0.50
N ASN A 176 -3.09 1.26 1.10
CA ASN A 176 -3.71 1.18 2.43
C ASN A 176 -4.87 0.16 2.44
N GLN A 177 -5.66 0.10 1.37
CA GLN A 177 -6.69 -0.92 1.20
C GLN A 177 -6.12 -2.34 1.31
N LEU A 178 -5.00 -2.64 0.62
CA LEU A 178 -4.37 -3.95 0.70
C LEU A 178 -3.77 -4.22 2.09
N LEU A 179 -3.23 -3.20 2.76
CA LEU A 179 -2.67 -3.34 4.10
C LEU A 179 -3.74 -3.59 5.16
N MET A 180 -4.94 -3.01 4.99
CA MET A 180 -6.03 -3.08 5.97
C MET A 180 -6.99 -4.26 5.74
N ALA A 181 -7.10 -4.80 4.52
CA ALA A 181 -8.09 -5.81 4.14
C ALA A 181 -8.14 -7.02 5.11
N LYS A 182 -6.98 -7.60 5.42
CA LYS A 182 -6.91 -8.75 6.34
C LYS A 182 -7.35 -8.43 7.76
N LYS A 183 -7.10 -7.21 8.24
CA LYS A 183 -7.57 -6.77 9.56
C LYS A 183 -9.10 -6.66 9.58
N ALA A 184 -9.69 -6.29 8.45
CA ALA A 184 -11.14 -6.27 8.24
C ALA A 184 -11.74 -7.66 7.92
N GLY A 185 -10.93 -8.73 7.93
CA GLY A 185 -11.41 -10.09 7.66
C GLY A 185 -11.50 -10.47 6.19
N TYR A 186 -10.95 -9.64 5.28
CA TYR A 186 -11.00 -9.89 3.84
C TYR A 186 -9.73 -10.58 3.32
N ASP A 187 -9.94 -11.55 2.44
CA ASP A 187 -8.90 -12.26 1.70
C ASP A 187 -8.61 -11.60 0.35
N PHE A 188 -7.63 -12.14 -0.39
CA PHE A 188 -7.31 -11.70 -1.75
C PHE A 188 -7.41 -12.88 -2.72
N TYR A 189 -8.02 -12.63 -3.88
CA TYR A 189 -8.02 -13.58 -4.99
C TYR A 189 -7.51 -12.91 -6.26
N SER A 190 -6.39 -13.39 -6.80
CA SER A 190 -5.77 -12.79 -7.98
C SER A 190 -6.19 -13.49 -9.26
N ILE A 191 -6.78 -12.73 -10.19
CA ILE A 191 -7.20 -13.21 -11.50
C ILE A 191 -6.20 -12.69 -12.54
N PRO A 192 -5.56 -13.56 -13.34
CA PRO A 192 -4.66 -13.12 -14.40
C PRO A 192 -5.38 -12.27 -15.44
N ILE A 193 -4.85 -11.09 -15.72
CA ILE A 193 -5.36 -10.19 -16.78
C ILE A 193 -4.30 -9.94 -17.85
N GLU A 194 -4.76 -9.62 -19.06
CA GLU A 194 -3.87 -9.22 -20.15
C GLU A 194 -3.26 -7.84 -19.85
N THR A 195 -2.02 -7.61 -20.26
CA THR A 195 -1.38 -6.30 -20.04
C THR A 195 -1.30 -5.55 -21.35
N ILE A 196 -2.12 -4.50 -21.47
CA ILE A 196 -2.08 -3.59 -22.62
C ILE A 196 -1.04 -2.51 -22.32
N TYR A 197 0.12 -2.61 -22.97
CA TYR A 197 1.15 -1.57 -22.95
C TYR A 197 1.08 -0.76 -24.24
N GLU A 198 0.23 0.26 -24.29
CA GLU A 198 0.27 1.24 -25.38
C GLU A 198 1.20 2.43 -25.02
N ASN A 199 2.16 2.71 -25.91
CA ASN A 199 3.02 3.90 -25.87
C ASN A 199 3.74 4.18 -24.53
N ASN A 200 4.31 3.15 -23.89
CA ASN A 200 5.24 3.31 -22.77
C ASN A 200 4.64 4.04 -21.54
N ASN A 201 3.33 3.88 -21.28
CA ASN A 201 2.57 4.50 -20.18
C ASN A 201 2.50 6.04 -20.21
N LYS A 202 2.65 6.70 -21.37
CA LYS A 202 2.58 8.18 -21.46
C LYS A 202 1.26 8.80 -20.98
N GLY A 203 0.17 8.04 -20.97
CA GLY A 203 -1.14 8.49 -20.48
C GLY A 203 -1.44 8.15 -19.02
N SER A 204 -0.55 7.45 -18.32
CA SER A 204 -0.70 7.27 -16.88
C SER A 204 -0.17 8.52 -16.18
N HIS A 205 -1.03 9.22 -15.44
CA HIS A 205 -0.62 10.36 -14.61
C HIS A 205 0.21 9.96 -13.38
N PHE A 206 0.52 8.67 -13.24
CA PHE A 206 1.40 8.14 -12.21
C PHE A 206 2.83 8.62 -12.41
N HIS A 207 3.32 9.47 -11.50
CA HIS A 207 4.69 9.97 -11.51
C HIS A 207 5.60 8.98 -10.78
N PRO A 208 6.43 8.20 -11.49
CA PRO A 208 7.02 6.98 -10.93
C PRO A 208 7.88 7.17 -9.70
N ILE A 209 8.53 8.33 -9.54
CA ILE A 209 9.42 8.60 -8.39
C ILE A 209 8.61 9.20 -7.24
N ARG A 210 7.83 10.25 -7.50
CA ARG A 210 7.09 10.98 -6.47
C ARG A 210 6.00 10.11 -5.82
N ASP A 211 5.24 9.39 -6.63
CA ASP A 211 4.14 8.57 -6.14
C ASP A 211 4.66 7.29 -5.48
N SER A 212 5.76 6.72 -5.97
CA SER A 212 6.47 5.65 -5.26
C SER A 212 6.97 6.11 -3.90
N ILE A 213 7.61 7.28 -3.79
CA ILE A 213 8.07 7.81 -2.49
C ILE A 213 6.89 7.99 -1.53
N ARG A 214 5.71 8.41 -2.01
CA ARG A 214 4.51 8.53 -1.17
C ARG A 214 3.97 7.17 -0.72
N ILE A 215 3.94 6.16 -1.61
CA ILE A 215 3.59 4.77 -1.27
C ILE A 215 4.55 4.20 -0.23
N TYR A 216 5.85 4.48 -0.36
CA TYR A 216 6.88 4.03 0.58
C TYR A 216 7.06 4.96 1.78
N TYR A 217 6.38 6.10 1.84
CA TYR A 217 6.64 7.13 2.85
C TYR A 217 6.55 6.59 4.28
N PRO A 218 5.57 5.75 4.67
CA PRO A 218 5.55 5.16 6.01
C PRO A 218 6.79 4.29 6.32
N ILE A 219 7.24 3.51 5.33
CA ILE A 219 8.41 2.63 5.46
C ILE A 219 9.71 3.44 5.49
N LEU A 220 9.83 4.45 4.63
CA LEU A 220 10.96 5.36 4.61
C LEU A 220 11.04 6.17 5.89
N LYS A 221 9.91 6.62 6.44
CA LYS A 221 9.83 7.36 7.70
C LYS A 221 10.28 6.49 8.88
N PHE A 222 9.89 5.21 8.90
CA PHE A 222 10.40 4.23 9.87
C PHE A 222 11.89 3.90 9.68
N GLY A 223 12.36 3.80 8.43
CA GLY A 223 13.77 3.62 8.12
C GLY A 223 14.62 4.80 8.60
N MET A 224 14.14 6.03 8.36
CA MET A 224 14.80 7.26 8.80
C MET A 224 14.81 7.40 10.33
N SER A 225 13.71 7.07 11.02
CA SER A 225 13.70 7.06 12.49
C SER A 225 14.69 6.04 13.04
N SER A 226 14.76 4.85 12.44
CA SER A 226 15.72 3.81 12.83
C SER A 226 17.17 4.23 12.61
N ILE A 227 17.49 4.86 11.46
CA ILE A 227 18.83 5.40 11.18
C ILE A 227 19.20 6.50 12.18
N LEU A 228 18.30 7.44 12.43
CA LEU A 228 18.51 8.51 13.41
C LEU A 228 18.79 7.94 14.80
N CYS A 229 18.05 6.89 15.20
CA CYS A 229 18.27 6.23 16.48
C CYS A 229 19.60 5.47 16.53
N GLY A 230 20.04 4.88 15.42
CA GLY A 230 21.39 4.32 15.30
C GLY A 230 22.49 5.36 15.48
N ILE A 231 22.30 6.58 14.96
CA ILE A 231 23.22 7.70 15.17
C ILE A 231 23.22 8.14 16.64
N ILE A 232 22.05 8.22 17.27
CA ILE A 232 21.91 8.53 18.70
C ILE A 232 22.60 7.47 19.56
N ASP A 233 22.40 6.18 19.26
CA ASP A 233 23.04 5.05 19.94
C ASP A 233 24.57 5.19 19.89
N PHE A 234 25.10 5.44 18.69
CA PHE A 234 26.53 5.64 18.49
C PHE A 234 27.05 6.86 19.27
N ALA A 235 26.41 8.02 19.14
CA ALA A 235 26.83 9.25 19.83
C ALA A 235 26.78 9.10 21.36
N MET A 236 25.71 8.52 21.90
CA MET A 236 25.55 8.32 23.35
C MET A 236 26.56 7.32 23.89
N LEU A 237 26.95 6.31 23.11
CA LEU A 237 28.01 5.37 23.51
C LEU A 237 29.32 6.13 23.78
N PHE A 238 29.74 7.02 22.88
CA PHE A 238 30.98 7.80 23.08
C PHE A 238 30.86 8.78 24.25
N ILE A 239 29.74 9.50 24.36
CA ILE A 239 29.52 10.47 25.45
C ILE A 239 29.53 9.75 26.80
N LEU A 240 28.78 8.67 26.95
CA LEU A 240 28.70 7.93 28.20
C LEU A 240 30.04 7.25 28.51
N LYS A 241 30.76 6.73 27.51
CA LYS A 241 32.09 6.14 27.72
C LYS A 241 33.09 7.15 28.25
N LEU A 242 33.02 8.42 27.80
CA LEU A 242 33.87 9.50 28.30
C LEU A 242 33.52 9.89 29.74
N LEU A 243 32.23 9.89 30.10
CA LEU A 243 31.75 10.28 31.43
C LEU A 243 31.94 9.20 32.48
N THR A 244 31.56 7.96 32.19
CA THR A 244 31.54 6.86 33.17
C THR A 244 32.83 6.07 33.19
N LYS A 245 33.61 6.11 32.09
CA LYS A 245 34.80 5.28 31.82
C LYS A 245 34.52 3.76 31.78
N ASP A 246 33.35 3.31 32.20
CA ASP A 246 32.87 1.94 32.13
C ASP A 246 32.19 1.66 30.77
N LEU A 247 32.63 0.61 30.09
CA LEU A 247 32.09 0.24 28.78
C LEU A 247 30.67 -0.31 28.88
N LEU A 248 30.36 -1.10 29.91
CA LEU A 248 29.07 -1.75 30.07
C LEU A 248 27.99 -0.72 30.37
N ILE A 249 28.27 0.23 31.26
CA ILE A 249 27.34 1.33 31.56
C ILE A 249 27.08 2.19 30.31
N ALA A 250 28.13 2.45 29.51
CA ALA A 250 27.99 3.23 28.29
C ALA A 250 27.14 2.51 27.22
N VAL A 251 27.36 1.21 26.99
CA VAL A 251 26.59 0.40 26.03
C VAL A 251 25.13 0.28 26.46
N VAL A 252 24.87 -0.05 27.72
CA VAL A 252 23.50 -0.19 28.24
C VAL A 252 22.78 1.16 28.21
N GLY A 253 23.42 2.23 28.69
CA GLY A 253 22.83 3.56 28.71
C GLY A 253 22.52 4.09 27.31
N ALA A 254 23.44 3.92 26.36
CA ALA A 254 23.24 4.32 24.97
C ALA A 254 22.05 3.58 24.34
N ARG A 255 21.96 2.26 24.58
CA ARG A 255 20.85 1.42 24.08
C ARG A 255 19.50 1.82 24.69
N VAL A 256 19.46 2.14 25.98
CA VAL A 256 18.23 2.60 26.64
C VAL A 256 17.75 3.94 26.05
N ILE A 257 18.67 4.88 25.83
CA ILE A 257 18.34 6.21 25.30
C ILE A 257 17.92 6.11 23.82
N SER A 258 18.67 5.39 22.99
CA SER A 258 18.37 5.22 21.57
C SER A 258 17.04 4.50 21.35
N SER A 259 16.76 3.46 22.14
CA SER A 259 15.51 2.72 22.08
C SER A 259 14.31 3.55 22.54
N LEU A 260 14.47 4.40 23.56
CA LEU A 260 13.42 5.32 24.02
C LEU A 260 13.10 6.38 22.95
N CYS A 261 14.12 6.98 22.34
CA CYS A 261 13.97 7.90 21.21
C CYS A 261 13.25 7.22 20.04
N ASN A 262 13.65 5.99 19.69
CA ASN A 262 13.01 5.24 18.61
C ASN A 262 11.53 4.96 18.89
N TYR A 263 11.20 4.58 20.12
CA TYR A 263 9.82 4.40 20.54
C TYR A 263 9.00 5.69 20.41
N LEU A 264 9.51 6.82 20.92
CA LEU A 264 8.80 8.10 20.88
C LEU A 264 8.61 8.60 19.45
N LEU A 265 9.65 8.51 18.61
CA LEU A 265 9.59 8.87 17.19
C LEU A 265 8.59 7.96 16.46
N ASN A 266 8.66 6.64 16.63
CA ASN A 266 7.74 5.74 15.93
C ASN A 266 6.30 5.96 16.39
N LYS A 267 6.07 6.17 17.68
CA LYS A 267 4.74 6.44 18.24
C LYS A 267 4.10 7.71 17.68
N HIS A 268 4.83 8.83 17.70
CA HIS A 268 4.28 10.16 17.37
C HIS A 268 4.43 10.54 15.90
N ILE A 269 5.48 10.06 15.24
CA ILE A 269 5.85 10.48 13.90
C ILE A 269 5.49 9.39 12.89
N VAL A 270 5.80 8.11 13.14
CA VAL A 270 5.55 7.04 12.15
C VAL A 270 4.11 6.53 12.17
N PHE A 271 3.54 6.30 13.35
CA PHE A 271 2.26 5.58 13.50
C PHE A 271 1.09 6.46 14.01
N ASP A 272 1.26 7.79 14.12
CA ASP A 272 0.27 8.81 14.56
C ASP A 272 -0.81 8.32 15.56
N THR A 273 -0.38 7.63 16.63
CA THR A 273 -1.29 7.04 17.63
C THR A 273 -1.71 8.09 18.66
N ARG A 274 -2.47 9.11 18.24
CA ARG A 274 -2.98 10.17 19.15
C ARG A 274 -3.95 9.66 20.22
N LYS A 275 -4.49 8.44 20.09
CA LYS A 275 -5.51 7.91 21.00
C LYS A 275 -5.05 6.83 21.99
N ASN A 276 -3.87 6.22 21.84
CA ASN A 276 -3.45 5.12 22.70
C ASN A 276 -2.57 5.58 23.89
N LYS A 277 -3.25 5.87 25.01
CA LYS A 277 -2.65 5.82 26.36
C LYS A 277 -2.55 4.35 26.78
N ARG A 278 -1.34 3.81 26.94
CA ARG A 278 -1.06 2.72 27.91
C ARG A 278 0.44 2.46 28.02
N LEU A 279 0.89 2.28 29.26
CA LEU A 279 2.24 1.85 29.66
C LEU A 279 2.63 0.49 29.02
N GLY A 280 1.64 -0.29 28.55
CA GLY A 280 1.84 -1.62 27.93
C GLY A 280 2.60 -1.61 26.60
N SER A 281 2.45 -0.58 25.76
CA SER A 281 3.17 -0.53 24.47
C SER A 281 4.68 -0.29 24.65
N LEU A 282 5.08 0.40 25.72
CA LEU A 282 6.50 0.53 26.11
C LEU A 282 7.09 -0.82 26.49
N ILE A 283 6.40 -1.59 27.33
CA ILE A 283 6.87 -2.91 27.79
C ILE A 283 7.01 -3.87 26.60
N GLN A 284 6.00 -3.94 25.73
CA GLN A 284 6.04 -4.78 24.54
C GLN A 284 7.17 -4.36 23.58
N TYR A 285 7.41 -3.06 23.45
CA TYR A 285 8.54 -2.55 22.66
C TYR A 285 9.90 -2.96 23.24
N TYR A 286 10.12 -2.82 24.55
CA TYR A 286 11.39 -3.24 25.15
C TYR A 286 11.59 -4.76 25.13
N LEU A 287 10.53 -5.55 25.26
CA LEU A 287 10.60 -7.01 25.04
C LEU A 287 11.05 -7.34 23.61
N LEU A 288 10.51 -6.63 22.62
CA LEU A 288 10.95 -6.76 21.23
C LEU A 288 12.42 -6.36 21.06
N VAL A 289 12.88 -5.28 21.68
CA VAL A 289 14.30 -4.84 21.62
C VAL A 289 15.23 -5.92 22.17
N VAL A 290 14.90 -6.51 23.33
CA VAL A 290 15.70 -7.59 23.93
C VAL A 290 15.70 -8.83 23.03
N PHE A 291 14.55 -9.20 22.47
CA PHE A 291 14.43 -10.31 21.54
C PHE A 291 15.29 -10.10 20.28
N ILE A 292 15.19 -8.92 19.65
CA ILE A 292 15.98 -8.56 18.47
C ILE A 292 17.47 -8.61 18.77
N MET A 293 17.90 -8.15 19.96
CA MET A 293 19.30 -8.20 20.36
C MET A 293 19.81 -9.64 20.45
N GLY A 294 19.02 -10.55 21.03
CA GLY A 294 19.35 -11.98 21.07
C GLY A 294 19.42 -12.61 19.68
N CYS A 295 18.44 -12.32 18.81
CA CYS A 295 18.44 -12.80 17.44
C CYS A 295 19.61 -12.25 16.61
N ASN A 296 20.03 -11.00 16.85
CA ASN A 296 21.18 -10.39 16.19
C ASN A 296 22.45 -11.20 16.45
N TYR A 297 22.72 -11.51 17.72
CA TYR A 297 23.86 -12.34 18.10
C TYR A 297 23.81 -13.73 17.45
N LEU A 298 22.67 -14.43 17.54
CA LEU A 298 22.52 -15.78 16.99
C LEU A 298 22.67 -15.82 15.47
N LEU A 299 22.06 -14.87 14.75
CA LEU A 299 22.16 -14.79 13.29
C LEU A 299 23.57 -14.40 12.83
N LEU A 300 24.23 -13.46 13.53
CA LEU A 300 25.61 -13.09 13.24
C LEU A 300 26.56 -14.27 13.43
N SER A 301 26.47 -14.99 14.55
CA SER A 301 27.28 -16.19 14.82
C SER A 301 27.00 -17.25 13.75
N PHE A 302 25.73 -17.50 13.41
CA PHE A 302 25.39 -18.47 12.35
C PHE A 302 25.97 -18.10 10.98
N PHE A 303 25.79 -16.86 10.51
CA PHE A 303 26.29 -16.45 9.19
C PHE A 303 27.81 -16.36 9.15
N HIS A 304 28.44 -15.83 10.20
CA HIS A 304 29.88 -15.60 10.23
C HIS A 304 30.67 -16.85 10.60
N GLU A 305 30.30 -17.54 11.67
CA GLU A 305 31.07 -18.66 12.24
C GLU A 305 30.69 -19.98 11.58
N ASN A 306 29.41 -20.23 11.31
CA ASN A 306 28.98 -21.52 10.74
C ASN A 306 29.02 -21.55 9.21
N LEU A 307 28.66 -20.44 8.56
CA LEU A 307 28.61 -20.34 7.09
C LEU A 307 29.85 -19.67 6.48
N GLY A 308 30.77 -19.15 7.30
CA GLY A 308 32.02 -18.54 6.84
C GLY A 308 31.83 -17.25 6.04
N ILE A 309 30.65 -16.62 6.11
CA ILE A 309 30.38 -15.38 5.40
C ILE A 309 31.16 -14.24 6.08
N SER A 310 31.70 -13.32 5.28
CA SER A 310 32.42 -12.16 5.81
C SER A 310 31.55 -11.40 6.82
N LEU A 311 32.15 -10.98 7.93
CA LEU A 311 31.45 -10.32 9.04
C LEU A 311 30.60 -9.12 8.57
N LEU A 312 31.10 -8.36 7.60
CA LEU A 312 30.39 -7.22 7.02
C LEU A 312 29.09 -7.65 6.32
N ILE A 313 29.15 -8.69 5.48
CA ILE A 313 27.98 -9.21 4.75
C ILE A 313 27.00 -9.86 5.73
N SER A 314 27.49 -10.65 6.69
CA SER A 314 26.67 -11.25 7.75
C SER A 314 25.92 -10.19 8.56
N LYS A 315 26.58 -9.06 8.87
CA LYS A 315 25.95 -7.93 9.57
C LYS A 315 24.88 -7.26 8.74
N VAL A 316 25.14 -6.98 7.47
CA VAL A 316 24.12 -6.38 6.59
C VAL A 316 22.89 -7.27 6.46
N ILE A 317 23.07 -8.58 6.21
CA ILE A 317 21.96 -9.53 6.08
C ILE A 317 21.16 -9.62 7.39
N THR A 318 21.86 -9.73 8.53
CA THR A 318 21.23 -9.83 9.85
C THR A 318 20.41 -8.57 10.17
N GLU A 319 20.97 -7.38 9.96
CA GLU A 319 20.27 -6.12 10.21
C GLU A 319 19.05 -5.95 9.30
N MET A 320 19.13 -6.34 8.01
CA MET A 320 17.96 -6.32 7.12
C MET A 320 16.85 -7.25 7.61
N LEU A 321 17.17 -8.48 8.02
CA LEU A 321 16.18 -9.43 8.54
C LEU A 321 15.53 -8.92 9.83
N LEU A 322 16.33 -8.37 10.74
CA LEU A 322 15.83 -7.87 12.02
C LEU A 322 15.04 -6.58 11.90
N PHE A 323 15.41 -5.70 10.97
CA PHE A 323 14.64 -4.50 10.64
C PHE A 323 13.21 -4.87 10.24
N ILE A 324 13.06 -5.91 9.42
CA ILE A 324 11.78 -6.42 8.95
C ILE A 324 10.94 -6.97 10.09
N VAL A 325 11.54 -7.81 10.94
CA VAL A 325 10.87 -8.37 12.12
C VAL A 325 10.43 -7.24 13.06
N SER A 326 11.32 -6.28 13.30
CA SER A 326 11.06 -5.10 14.14
C SER A 326 9.87 -4.29 13.64
N TYR A 327 9.85 -3.94 12.34
CA TYR A 327 8.75 -3.21 11.74
C TYR A 327 7.43 -3.97 11.84
N THR A 328 7.45 -5.27 11.53
CA THR A 328 6.25 -6.11 11.51
C THR A 328 5.63 -6.23 12.90
N VAL A 329 6.44 -6.48 13.94
CA VAL A 329 5.96 -6.57 15.33
C VAL A 329 5.51 -5.20 15.85
N GLN A 330 6.25 -4.13 15.55
CA GLN A 330 5.85 -2.78 15.95
C GLN A 330 4.50 -2.38 15.34
N HIS A 331 4.30 -2.65 14.05
CA HIS A 331 3.09 -2.29 13.34
C HIS A 331 1.87 -3.16 13.70
N LYS A 332 2.08 -4.48 13.88
CA LYS A 332 0.97 -5.43 14.11
C LYS A 332 0.62 -5.65 15.58
N ILE A 333 1.58 -5.52 16.49
CA ILE A 333 1.40 -5.93 17.89
C ILE A 333 1.50 -4.73 18.83
N ILE A 334 2.55 -3.92 18.69
CA ILE A 334 2.87 -2.88 19.69
C ILE A 334 2.02 -1.62 19.51
N PHE A 335 1.90 -1.13 18.26
CA PHE A 335 1.19 0.10 17.92
C PHE A 335 -0.18 -0.18 17.28
N HIS A 336 -0.79 -1.32 17.61
CA HIS A 336 -2.14 -1.65 17.18
C HIS A 336 -3.14 -0.68 17.83
N GLU A 337 -4.02 -0.06 17.04
CA GLU A 337 -5.24 0.60 17.55
C GLU A 337 -6.28 -0.49 17.79
N ASN A 338 -6.68 -0.69 19.05
CA ASN A 338 -7.83 -1.54 19.38
C ASN A 338 -9.13 -0.86 18.98
#